data_AF-A0A182G728-F1
#
_entry.id   AF-A0A182G728-F1
#
_cell.length_a   1.000
_cell.length_b   1.000
_cell.length_c   1.000
_cell.angle_alpha   90.00
_cell.angle_beta   90.00
_cell.angle_gamma   90.00
#
_symmetry.space_group_name_H-M   'P 1'
#
loop_
_entity.id
_entity.type
_entity.pdbx_description
1 polymer ?
#
loop_
_entity_poly.entity_id
_entity_poly.type
_entity_poly.pdbx_seq_one_letter_code
_entity_poly.pdbx_strand_id
1 'polypeptide(L)'
;MGAAEQSGLLTAIILVINGTQARATVTLRNTLCLLRSSIPDVLLQNLVVVLTNCSAASVNFDMVHLKPWTVPEANVFYMNNGALSRPVSQWMDNERLKKAVEKEWETSMETIEELILSLTQLSGKATEAFTQMRMKRDMIKSQLHSILLEVKKFQSLQSELDVMKITQKSISTDIKKYSDYKRTKQVEVTEFEQCDYYNTICSLCSDTCRENKANVNPFQLILGTILNAFPRLNIAYNIINSFLSFAEPAL
;
A
#
# COMPACT_ATOMS: atom_id res chain seq x y z
N MET A 1 7.81 -20.85 -17.21
CA MET A 1 6.43 -21.40 -17.10
C MET A 1 5.70 -21.32 -18.43
N GLY A 2 5.67 -20.17 -19.11
CA GLY A 2 4.97 -20.03 -20.40
C GLY A 2 5.35 -21.06 -21.47
N ALA A 3 6.63 -21.42 -21.60
CA ALA A 3 7.07 -22.46 -22.53
C ALA A 3 6.50 -23.86 -22.20
N ALA A 4 6.40 -24.21 -20.92
CA ALA A 4 5.81 -25.48 -20.50
C ALA A 4 4.29 -25.49 -20.73
N GLU A 5 3.61 -24.37 -20.46
CA GLU A 5 2.18 -24.20 -20.74
C GLU A 5 1.85 -24.39 -22.23
N GLN A 6 2.64 -23.77 -23.12
CA GLN A 6 2.45 -23.82 -24.58
C GLN A 6 2.74 -25.19 -25.20
N SER A 7 3.47 -26.07 -24.50
CA SER A 7 3.83 -27.40 -24.99
C SER A 7 2.64 -28.36 -25.08
N GLY A 8 1.55 -28.08 -24.35
CA GLY A 8 0.36 -28.95 -24.22
C GLY A 8 0.61 -30.23 -23.41
N LEU A 9 1.77 -30.87 -23.61
CA LEU A 9 2.25 -32.05 -22.91
C LEU A 9 3.66 -31.82 -22.39
N LEU A 10 3.93 -32.28 -21.16
CA LEU A 10 5.26 -32.28 -20.53
C LEU A 10 5.63 -33.70 -20.10
N THR A 11 6.75 -34.21 -20.62
CA THR A 11 7.23 -35.57 -20.32
C THR A 11 8.08 -35.64 -19.07
N ALA A 12 8.98 -34.69 -18.86
CA ALA A 12 9.87 -34.72 -17.70
C ALA A 12 10.35 -33.32 -17.31
N ILE A 13 10.70 -33.17 -16.05
CA ILE A 13 11.45 -32.03 -15.51
C ILE A 13 12.76 -32.60 -14.97
N ILE A 14 13.89 -32.19 -15.54
CA ILE A 14 15.21 -32.68 -15.13
C ILE A 14 15.88 -31.61 -14.25
N LEU A 15 16.19 -31.98 -13.01
CA LEU A 15 16.97 -31.18 -12.08
C LEU A 15 18.42 -31.64 -12.11
N VAL A 16 19.29 -30.77 -12.63
CA VAL A 16 20.73 -31.01 -12.64
C VAL A 16 21.36 -30.32 -11.43
N ILE A 17 21.94 -31.11 -10.52
CA ILE A 17 22.51 -30.62 -9.26
C ILE A 17 23.96 -31.10 -9.16
N ASN A 18 24.85 -30.31 -8.56
CA ASN A 18 26.20 -30.78 -8.26
C ASN A 18 26.18 -31.74 -7.06
N GLY A 19 26.44 -33.03 -7.30
CA GLY A 19 26.38 -34.08 -6.30
C GLY A 19 27.54 -34.09 -5.30
N THR A 20 28.64 -33.38 -5.58
CA THR A 20 29.79 -33.27 -4.65
C THR A 20 29.57 -32.25 -3.55
N GLN A 21 28.58 -31.36 -3.69
CA GLN A 21 28.31 -30.29 -2.75
C GLN A 21 27.45 -30.80 -1.59
N ALA A 22 28.10 -31.09 -0.44
CA ALA A 22 27.42 -31.62 0.74
C ALA A 22 26.41 -30.65 1.38
N ARG A 23 26.68 -29.34 1.32
CA ARG A 23 25.86 -28.32 1.98
C ARG A 23 24.95 -27.65 0.97
N ALA A 24 23.64 -27.75 1.16
CA ALA A 24 22.69 -26.88 0.48
C ALA A 24 22.94 -25.42 0.89
N THR A 25 23.51 -24.64 -0.02
CA THR A 25 23.72 -23.20 0.15
C THR A 25 22.39 -22.47 0.29
N VAL A 26 22.39 -21.27 0.88
CA VAL A 26 21.19 -20.41 0.95
C VAL A 26 20.62 -20.17 -0.44
N THR A 27 21.48 -19.97 -1.44
CA THR A 27 21.10 -19.81 -2.84
C THR A 27 20.39 -21.05 -3.37
N LEU A 28 20.94 -22.25 -3.16
CA LEU A 28 20.30 -23.49 -3.62
C LEU A 28 18.92 -23.69 -2.98
N ARG A 29 18.80 -23.44 -1.66
CA ARG A 29 17.52 -23.53 -0.95
C ARG A 29 16.49 -22.55 -1.51
N ASN A 30 16.89 -21.30 -1.76
CA ASN A 30 16.02 -20.30 -2.35
C ASN A 30 15.58 -20.70 -3.76
N THR A 31 16.49 -21.19 -4.60
CA THR A 31 16.17 -21.66 -5.95
C THR A 31 15.20 -22.84 -5.91
N LEU A 32 15.43 -23.83 -5.05
CA LEU A 32 14.52 -24.97 -4.87
C LEU A 32 13.14 -24.53 -4.37
N CYS A 33 13.08 -23.58 -3.44
CA CYS A 33 11.81 -22.99 -2.98
C CYS A 33 11.05 -22.28 -4.11
N LEU A 34 11.75 -21.51 -4.96
CA LEU A 34 11.14 -20.83 -6.11
C LEU A 34 10.63 -21.84 -7.15
N LEU A 35 11.42 -22.86 -7.46
CA LEU A 35 11.00 -23.96 -8.34
C LEU A 35 9.79 -24.70 -7.76
N ARG A 36 9.75 -24.97 -6.46
CA ARG A 36 8.60 -25.58 -5.77
C ARG A 36 7.32 -24.78 -5.96
N SER A 37 7.39 -23.46 -5.79
CA SER A 37 6.21 -22.60 -6.04
C SER A 37 5.79 -22.52 -7.52
N SER A 38 6.56 -23.12 -8.42
CA SER A 38 6.34 -23.12 -9.85
C SER A 38 5.96 -24.48 -10.43
N ILE A 39 6.18 -25.60 -9.75
CA ILE A 39 5.88 -26.93 -10.30
C ILE A 39 4.57 -27.44 -9.68
N PRO A 40 3.52 -27.70 -10.48
CA PRO A 40 2.32 -28.38 -10.03
C PRO A 40 2.61 -29.78 -9.48
N ASP A 41 1.91 -30.17 -8.42
CA ASP A 41 2.13 -31.45 -7.73
C ASP A 41 1.95 -32.67 -8.64
N VAL A 42 1.04 -32.59 -9.62
CA VAL A 42 0.77 -33.66 -10.59
C VAL A 42 1.97 -33.98 -11.49
N LEU A 43 2.98 -33.09 -11.55
CA LEU A 43 4.20 -33.25 -12.35
C LEU A 43 5.38 -33.75 -11.52
N LEU A 44 5.23 -33.95 -10.21
CA LEU A 44 6.31 -34.43 -9.35
C LEU A 44 6.74 -35.87 -9.69
N GLN A 45 5.83 -36.68 -10.23
CA GLN A 45 6.15 -38.03 -10.73
C GLN A 45 7.05 -38.02 -11.97
N ASN A 46 7.05 -36.91 -12.71
CA ASN A 46 7.86 -36.68 -13.90
C ASN A 46 9.14 -35.90 -13.58
N LEU A 47 9.47 -35.77 -12.30
CA LEU A 47 10.72 -35.15 -11.83
C LEU A 47 11.84 -36.18 -11.87
N VAL A 48 12.93 -35.81 -12.53
CA VAL A 48 14.17 -36.59 -12.64
C VAL A 48 15.31 -35.77 -12.07
N VAL A 49 16.17 -36.39 -11.26
CA VAL A 49 17.32 -35.72 -10.65
C VAL A 49 18.60 -36.32 -11.20
N VAL A 50 19.48 -35.46 -11.71
CA VAL A 50 20.82 -35.83 -12.19
C VAL A 50 21.85 -35.16 -11.30
N LEU A 51 22.57 -35.96 -10.53
CA LEU A 51 23.66 -35.51 -9.67
C LEU A 51 24.99 -35.56 -10.43
N THR A 52 25.51 -34.40 -10.77
CA THR A 52 26.72 -34.20 -11.57
C THR A 52 28.00 -34.19 -10.72
N ASN A 53 29.15 -34.37 -11.37
CA ASN A 53 30.49 -34.44 -10.77
C ASN A 53 30.68 -35.57 -9.73
N CYS A 54 29.80 -36.56 -9.70
CA CYS A 54 29.86 -37.64 -8.71
C CYS A 54 29.46 -38.98 -9.31
N SER A 55 29.74 -40.06 -8.58
CA SER A 55 29.15 -41.38 -8.78
C SER A 55 28.25 -41.72 -7.58
N ALA A 56 27.49 -42.81 -7.68
CA ALA A 56 26.67 -43.29 -6.57
C ALA A 56 27.47 -43.51 -5.27
N ALA A 57 28.78 -43.82 -5.38
CA ALA A 57 29.66 -44.04 -4.23
C ALA A 57 30.32 -42.75 -3.69
N SER A 58 30.36 -41.67 -4.48
CA SER A 58 31.05 -40.41 -4.12
C SER A 58 30.10 -39.22 -3.94
N VAL A 59 28.80 -39.45 -4.03
CA VAL A 59 27.78 -38.42 -3.79
C VAL A 59 27.86 -37.92 -2.34
N ASN A 60 27.89 -36.61 -2.19
CA ASN A 60 27.82 -35.93 -0.89
C ASN A 60 26.52 -35.14 -0.73
N PHE A 61 25.81 -34.87 -1.82
CA PHE A 61 24.55 -34.14 -1.79
C PHE A 61 23.46 -34.96 -1.10
N ASP A 62 22.85 -34.39 -0.06
CA ASP A 62 21.76 -35.02 0.68
C ASP A 62 20.40 -34.71 0.02
N MET A 63 19.71 -35.76 -0.42
CA MET A 63 18.37 -35.69 -1.03
C MET A 63 17.31 -35.14 -0.07
N VAL A 64 17.55 -35.12 1.24
CA VAL A 64 16.69 -34.45 2.23
C VAL A 64 16.48 -32.97 1.89
N HIS A 65 17.44 -32.34 1.21
CA HIS A 65 17.32 -30.95 0.76
C HIS A 65 16.25 -30.73 -0.31
N LEU A 66 15.77 -31.78 -0.97
CA LEU A 66 14.66 -31.70 -1.94
C LEU A 66 13.29 -31.82 -1.29
N LYS A 67 13.20 -32.16 0.01
CA LYS A 67 11.90 -32.26 0.70
C LYS A 67 11.13 -30.93 0.61
N PRO A 68 9.79 -30.97 0.39
CA PRO A 68 8.93 -32.16 0.43
C PRO A 68 8.80 -32.92 -0.89
N TRP A 69 9.53 -32.56 -1.95
CA TRP A 69 9.48 -33.33 -3.19
C TRP A 69 9.95 -34.76 -2.92
N THR A 70 9.12 -35.71 -3.33
CA THR A 70 9.45 -37.14 -3.27
C THR A 70 9.83 -37.56 -4.67
N VAL A 71 11.12 -37.66 -4.92
CA VAL A 71 11.67 -38.15 -6.19
C VAL A 71 11.80 -39.66 -6.07
N PRO A 72 11.21 -40.46 -6.99
CA PRO A 72 11.44 -41.91 -7.01
C PRO A 72 12.92 -42.21 -7.14
N GLU A 73 13.43 -43.22 -6.43
CA GLU A 73 14.84 -43.62 -6.53
C GLU A 73 15.22 -44.00 -7.97
N ALA A 74 14.30 -44.60 -8.72
CA ALA A 74 14.46 -44.91 -10.15
C ALA A 74 14.64 -43.67 -11.05
N ASN A 75 14.35 -42.48 -10.55
CA ASN A 75 14.51 -41.21 -11.26
C ASN A 75 15.74 -40.41 -10.78
N VAL A 76 16.64 -41.03 -10.02
CA VAL A 76 17.88 -40.41 -9.54
C VAL A 76 19.07 -41.03 -10.26
N PHE A 77 19.80 -40.18 -10.97
CA PHE A 77 20.97 -40.57 -11.75
C PHE A 77 22.22 -39.89 -11.22
N TYR A 78 23.35 -40.58 -11.26
CA TYR A 78 24.66 -40.08 -10.83
C TYR A 78 25.59 -40.08 -12.02
N MET A 79 26.10 -38.90 -12.39
CA MET A 79 26.93 -38.75 -13.57
C MET A 79 28.17 -37.92 -13.26
N ASN A 80 29.34 -38.40 -13.65
CA ASN A 80 30.57 -37.64 -13.54
C ASN A 80 30.95 -37.00 -14.87
N ASN A 81 30.45 -35.79 -15.10
CA ASN A 81 30.78 -34.97 -16.26
C ASN A 81 32.20 -34.34 -16.22
N GLY A 82 33.08 -34.81 -15.33
CA GLY A 82 34.46 -34.32 -15.18
C GLY A 82 35.30 -34.45 -16.45
N ALA A 83 34.98 -35.42 -17.33
CA ALA A 83 35.66 -35.57 -18.62
C ALA A 83 35.58 -34.30 -19.49
N LEU A 84 34.50 -33.52 -19.39
CA LEU A 84 34.32 -32.28 -20.17
C LEU A 84 35.03 -31.06 -19.57
N SER A 85 35.42 -31.12 -18.31
CA SER A 85 36.02 -29.99 -17.58
C SER A 85 37.54 -30.10 -17.44
N ARG A 86 38.13 -31.26 -17.73
CA ARG A 86 39.58 -31.51 -17.65
C ARG A 86 40.28 -31.08 -18.96
N PRO A 87 41.20 -30.10 -18.93
CA PRO A 87 41.98 -29.71 -20.11
C PRO A 87 42.74 -30.90 -20.70
N VAL A 88 42.63 -31.07 -22.01
CA VAL A 88 43.22 -32.16 -22.78
C VAL A 88 44.74 -32.30 -22.54
N SER A 89 45.44 -31.16 -22.38
CA SER A 89 46.87 -31.11 -22.08
C SER A 89 47.27 -31.73 -20.74
N GLN A 90 46.33 -31.93 -19.81
CA GLN A 90 46.63 -32.46 -18.47
C GLN A 90 46.62 -33.99 -18.42
N TRP A 91 46.03 -34.66 -19.41
CA TRP A 91 45.83 -36.11 -19.35
C TRP A 91 46.21 -36.87 -20.62
N MET A 92 46.37 -36.21 -21.78
CA MET A 92 46.74 -36.93 -23.02
C MET A 92 48.10 -37.62 -22.97
N ASP A 93 49.10 -36.98 -22.37
CA ASP A 93 50.47 -37.53 -22.33
C ASP A 93 50.66 -38.57 -21.22
N ASN A 94 49.66 -38.73 -20.34
CA ASN A 94 49.68 -39.69 -19.24
C ASN A 94 48.67 -40.80 -19.49
N GLU A 95 49.15 -41.94 -19.98
CA GLU A 95 48.34 -43.11 -20.34
C GLU A 95 47.40 -43.57 -19.21
N ARG A 96 47.82 -43.45 -17.94
CA ARG A 96 46.99 -43.83 -16.79
C ARG A 96 45.83 -42.85 -16.60
N LEU A 97 46.09 -41.54 -16.72
CA LEU A 97 45.06 -40.51 -16.59
C LEU A 97 44.11 -40.54 -17.78
N LYS A 98 44.62 -40.77 -18.98
CA LYS A 98 43.84 -40.96 -20.20
C LYS A 98 42.82 -42.09 -20.04
N LYS A 99 43.28 -43.29 -19.65
CA LYS A 99 42.38 -44.44 -19.39
C LYS A 99 41.33 -44.15 -18.33
N ALA A 100 41.69 -43.40 -17.28
CA ALA A 100 40.74 -43.02 -16.24
C ALA A 100 39.66 -42.06 -16.78
N VAL A 101 40.05 -41.05 -17.57
CA VAL A 101 39.13 -40.09 -18.20
C VAL A 101 38.22 -40.78 -19.22
N GLU A 102 38.76 -41.67 -20.06
CA GLU A 102 37.98 -42.44 -21.04
C GLU A 102 36.94 -43.32 -20.34
N LYS A 103 37.33 -44.03 -19.27
CA LYS A 103 36.39 -44.84 -18.48
C LYS A 103 35.32 -43.99 -17.79
N GLU A 104 35.69 -42.84 -17.23
CA GLU A 104 34.72 -41.90 -16.64
C GLU A 104 33.72 -41.40 -17.69
N TRP A 105 34.19 -41.16 -18.92
CA TRP A 105 33.35 -40.74 -20.05
C TRP A 105 32.38 -41.85 -20.48
N GLU A 106 32.88 -43.08 -20.70
CA GLU A 106 32.05 -44.25 -21.04
C GLU A 106 30.94 -44.46 -20.02
N THR A 107 31.28 -44.48 -18.73
CA THR A 107 30.30 -44.63 -17.63
C THR A 107 29.25 -43.51 -17.66
N SER A 108 29.66 -42.29 -18.00
CA SER A 108 28.74 -41.15 -18.10
C SER A 108 27.81 -41.26 -19.30
N MET A 109 28.28 -41.81 -20.43
CA MET A 109 27.44 -42.07 -21.60
C MET A 109 26.44 -43.18 -21.34
N GLU A 110 26.84 -44.27 -20.66
CA GLU A 110 25.93 -45.33 -20.20
C GLU A 110 24.80 -44.74 -19.32
N THR A 111 25.15 -43.84 -18.39
CA THR A 111 24.16 -43.15 -17.55
C THR A 111 23.19 -42.29 -18.38
N ILE A 112 23.67 -41.65 -19.46
CA ILE A 112 22.81 -40.88 -20.37
C ILE A 112 21.86 -41.80 -21.14
N GLU A 113 22.34 -42.96 -21.59
CA GLU A 113 21.49 -43.96 -22.26
C GLU A 113 20.38 -44.47 -21.33
N GLU A 114 20.73 -44.81 -20.08
CA GLU A 114 19.76 -45.19 -19.04
C GLU A 114 18.74 -44.07 -18.77
N LEU A 115 19.22 -42.82 -18.67
CA LEU A 115 18.36 -41.65 -18.51
C LEU A 115 17.39 -41.51 -19.68
N ILE A 116 17.87 -41.63 -20.93
CA ILE A 116 17.01 -41.55 -22.13
C ILE A 116 15.95 -42.66 -22.09
N LEU A 117 16.33 -43.89 -21.77
CA LEU A 117 15.40 -45.01 -21.64
C LEU A 117 14.34 -44.73 -20.57
N SER A 118 14.73 -44.26 -19.39
CA SER A 118 13.79 -43.86 -18.34
C SER A 118 12.83 -42.77 -18.80
N LEU A 119 13.32 -41.74 -19.51
CA LEU A 119 12.50 -40.67 -20.06
C LEU A 119 11.46 -41.18 -21.07
N THR A 120 11.78 -42.20 -21.88
CA THR A 120 10.81 -42.80 -22.82
C THR A 120 9.70 -43.58 -22.12
N GLN A 121 9.94 -44.05 -20.89
CA GLN A 121 8.94 -44.77 -20.09
C GLN A 121 8.00 -43.81 -19.33
N LEU A 122 8.39 -42.54 -19.17
CA LEU A 122 7.53 -41.54 -18.53
C LEU A 122 6.37 -41.15 -19.44
N SER A 123 5.15 -41.30 -18.93
CA SER A 123 3.96 -40.79 -19.60
C SER A 123 3.96 -39.26 -19.55
N GLY A 124 3.77 -38.61 -20.70
CA GLY A 124 3.53 -37.18 -20.76
C GLY A 124 2.31 -36.77 -19.94
N LYS A 125 2.42 -35.64 -19.25
CA LYS A 125 1.33 -35.05 -18.45
C LYS A 125 0.83 -33.77 -19.11
N ALA A 126 -0.48 -33.56 -19.08
CA ALA A 126 -1.09 -32.34 -19.60
C ALA A 126 -0.58 -31.11 -18.85
N THR A 127 -0.31 -30.02 -19.59
CA THR A 127 0.28 -28.81 -19.03
C THR A 127 -0.75 -27.85 -18.44
N GLU A 128 -2.05 -28.20 -18.49
CA GLU A 128 -3.16 -27.41 -17.96
C GLU A 128 -2.99 -27.07 -16.47
N ALA A 129 -2.34 -27.95 -15.69
CA ALA A 129 -2.05 -27.69 -14.29
C ALA A 129 -1.20 -26.42 -14.09
N PHE A 130 -0.30 -26.08 -15.03
CA PHE A 130 0.43 -24.81 -14.99
C PHE A 130 -0.48 -23.60 -15.23
N THR A 131 -1.42 -23.70 -16.17
CA THR A 131 -2.41 -22.66 -16.45
C THR A 131 -3.28 -22.41 -15.22
N GLN A 132 -3.82 -23.47 -14.62
CA GLN A 132 -4.64 -23.37 -13.41
C GLN A 132 -3.86 -22.78 -12.23
N MET A 133 -2.60 -23.19 -12.04
CA MET A 133 -1.72 -22.64 -11.01
C MET A 133 -1.45 -21.14 -11.24
N ARG A 134 -1.23 -20.73 -12.49
CA ARG A 134 -1.03 -19.32 -12.87
C ARG A 134 -2.28 -18.49 -12.60
N MET A 135 -3.45 -18.94 -13.06
CA MET A 135 -4.72 -18.25 -12.85
C MET A 135 -5.02 -18.05 -11.36
N LYS A 136 -4.84 -19.10 -10.54
CA LYS A 136 -4.99 -19.01 -9.08
C LYS A 136 -4.02 -18.01 -8.47
N ARG A 137 -2.76 -18.01 -8.92
CA ARG A 137 -1.75 -17.06 -8.43
C ARG A 137 -2.10 -15.62 -8.77
N ASP A 138 -2.59 -15.37 -9.98
CA ASP A 138 -2.98 -14.03 -10.42
C ASP A 138 -4.22 -13.54 -9.67
N MET A 139 -5.17 -14.43 -9.37
CA MET A 139 -6.31 -14.14 -8.49
C MET A 139 -5.86 -13.76 -7.07
N ILE A 140 -4.97 -14.54 -6.45
CA ILE A 140 -4.42 -14.24 -5.12
C ILE A 140 -3.71 -12.87 -5.12
N LYS A 141 -2.90 -12.58 -6.15
CA LYS A 141 -2.23 -11.28 -6.28
C LYS A 141 -3.23 -10.13 -6.38
N SER A 142 -4.29 -10.30 -7.16
CA SER A 142 -5.35 -9.30 -7.31
C SER A 142 -6.05 -9.04 -5.97
N GLN A 143 -6.43 -10.09 -5.23
CA GLN A 143 -7.02 -9.97 -3.90
C GLN A 143 -6.09 -9.27 -2.91
N LEU A 144 -4.82 -9.67 -2.89
CA LEU A 144 -3.81 -9.05 -2.02
C LEU A 144 -3.64 -7.56 -2.34
N HIS A 145 -3.66 -7.20 -3.63
CA HIS A 145 -3.60 -5.81 -4.05
C HIS A 145 -4.81 -5.02 -3.59
N SER A 146 -6.02 -5.59 -3.68
CA SER A 146 -7.25 -4.96 -3.16
C SER A 146 -7.15 -4.70 -1.66
N ILE A 147 -6.71 -5.70 -0.88
CA ILE A 147 -6.50 -5.55 0.57
C ILE A 147 -5.49 -4.45 0.86
N LEU A 148 -4.39 -4.38 0.11
CA LEU A 148 -3.38 -3.33 0.26
C LEU A 148 -3.97 -1.93 0.03
N LEU A 149 -4.86 -1.78 -0.95
CA LEU A 149 -5.55 -0.51 -1.20
C LEU A 149 -6.49 -0.14 -0.05
N GLU A 150 -7.21 -1.10 0.52
CA GLU A 150 -8.05 -0.88 1.71
C GLU A 150 -7.22 -0.46 2.92
N VAL A 151 -6.11 -1.14 3.20
CA VAL A 151 -5.18 -0.76 4.28
C VAL A 151 -4.69 0.68 4.11
N LYS A 152 -4.38 1.10 2.88
CA LYS A 152 -4.00 2.49 2.60
C LYS A 152 -5.12 3.50 2.90
N LYS A 153 -6.38 3.15 2.60
CA LYS A 153 -7.54 4.00 2.94
C LYS A 153 -7.69 4.14 4.46
N PHE A 154 -7.54 3.04 5.21
CA PHE A 154 -7.58 3.09 6.67
C PHE A 154 -6.47 3.99 7.25
N GLN A 155 -5.26 3.89 6.70
CA GLN A 155 -4.14 4.76 7.10
C GLN A 155 -4.41 6.24 6.81
N SER A 156 -5.04 6.58 5.68
CA SER A 156 -5.39 7.98 5.38
C SER A 156 -6.45 8.51 6.34
N LEU A 157 -7.50 7.72 6.62
CA LEU A 157 -8.54 8.09 7.59
C LEU A 157 -7.98 8.26 9.00
N GLN A 158 -7.05 7.39 9.42
CA GLN A 158 -6.36 7.54 10.70
C GLN A 158 -5.57 8.84 10.77
N SER A 159 -4.86 9.18 9.69
CA SER A 159 -4.10 10.43 9.60
C SER A 159 -5.02 11.66 9.70
N GLU A 160 -6.19 11.63 9.04
CA GLU A 160 -7.19 12.70 9.11
C GLU A 160 -7.77 12.83 10.53
N LEU A 161 -8.10 11.72 11.19
CA LEU A 161 -8.58 11.71 12.57
C LEU A 161 -7.55 12.29 13.54
N ASP A 162 -6.27 11.98 13.36
CA ASP A 162 -5.20 12.53 14.19
C ASP A 162 -5.10 14.05 14.03
N VAL A 163 -5.20 14.56 12.80
CA VAL A 163 -5.25 16.00 12.52
C VAL A 163 -6.47 16.63 13.20
N MET A 164 -7.66 16.06 13.02
CA MET A 164 -8.89 16.57 13.64
C MET A 164 -8.79 16.60 15.17
N LYS A 165 -8.17 15.58 15.78
CA LYS A 165 -7.97 15.52 17.23
C LYS A 165 -7.00 16.59 17.72
N ILE A 166 -5.94 16.87 16.97
CA ILE A 166 -5.01 17.98 17.25
C ILE A 166 -5.77 19.32 17.18
N THR A 167 -6.54 19.54 16.10
CA THR A 167 -7.34 20.76 15.91
C THR A 167 -8.39 20.93 17.01
N GLN A 168 -9.09 19.87 17.40
CA GLN A 168 -10.06 19.92 18.50
C GLN A 168 -9.39 20.31 19.82
N LYS A 169 -8.19 19.76 20.09
CA LYS A 169 -7.42 20.11 21.30
C LYS A 169 -6.97 21.56 21.28
N SER A 170 -6.54 22.09 20.12
CA SER A 170 -6.16 23.50 20.01
C SER A 170 -7.37 24.42 20.21
N ILE A 171 -8.51 24.14 19.55
CA ILE A 171 -9.76 24.90 19.72
C ILE A 171 -10.21 24.88 21.19
N SER A 172 -10.18 23.72 21.85
CA SER A 172 -10.52 23.62 23.28
C SER A 172 -9.59 24.46 24.17
N THR A 173 -8.31 24.53 23.80
CA THR A 173 -7.32 25.36 24.50
C THR A 173 -7.61 26.85 24.28
N ASP A 174 -7.95 27.24 23.05
CA ASP A 174 -8.31 28.62 22.72
C ASP A 174 -9.58 29.05 23.44
N ILE A 175 -10.63 28.22 23.44
CA ILE A 175 -11.87 28.49 24.19
C ILE A 175 -11.57 28.74 25.67
N LYS A 176 -10.71 27.93 26.30
CA LYS A 176 -10.29 28.14 27.69
C LYS A 176 -9.46 29.41 27.88
N LYS A 177 -8.63 29.78 26.90
CA LYS A 177 -7.82 30.99 26.95
C LYS A 177 -8.67 32.27 26.85
N TYR A 178 -9.75 32.21 26.09
CA TYR A 178 -10.63 33.36 25.83
C TYR A 178 -11.93 33.34 26.66
N SER A 179 -12.13 32.36 27.55
CA SER A 179 -13.35 32.25 28.37
C SER A 179 -13.57 33.46 29.28
N ASP A 180 -12.48 34.12 29.69
CA ASP A 180 -12.51 35.25 30.61
C ASP A 180 -12.56 36.61 29.88
N TYR A 181 -12.48 36.60 28.54
CA TYR A 181 -12.57 37.81 27.72
C TYR A 181 -14.04 38.15 27.43
N LYS A 182 -14.84 38.40 28.48
CA LYS A 182 -16.14 39.07 28.32
C LYS A 182 -15.90 40.57 28.31
N ARG A 183 -15.77 41.16 27.11
CA ARG A 183 -15.65 42.62 26.96
C ARG A 183 -17.04 43.24 27.13
N THR A 184 -17.40 43.62 28.36
CA THR A 184 -18.57 44.45 28.64
C THR A 184 -18.32 45.85 28.07
N LYS A 185 -18.92 46.17 26.93
CA LYS A 185 -18.91 47.53 26.38
C LYS A 185 -20.11 48.27 26.97
N GLN A 186 -19.87 49.25 27.84
CA GLN A 186 -20.93 50.19 28.21
C GLN A 186 -21.22 51.04 26.97
N VAL A 187 -22.46 50.96 26.50
CA VAL A 187 -22.99 51.81 25.45
C VAL A 187 -23.89 52.79 26.17
N GLU A 188 -23.54 54.08 26.16
CA GLU A 188 -24.45 55.13 26.63
C GLU A 188 -25.63 55.17 25.66
N VAL A 189 -26.82 54.87 26.17
CA VAL A 189 -28.08 54.95 25.44
C VAL A 189 -28.79 56.21 25.92
N THR A 190 -29.01 57.16 25.01
CA THR A 190 -29.80 58.35 25.28
C THR A 190 -31.28 57.98 25.13
N GLU A 191 -32.05 58.09 26.23
CA GLU A 191 -33.50 57.85 26.22
C GLU A 191 -34.27 59.18 26.26
N PHE A 192 -35.40 59.23 25.56
CA PHE A 192 -36.28 60.40 25.56
C PHE A 192 -37.19 60.38 26.79
N GLU A 193 -37.10 61.42 27.62
CA GLU A 193 -38.05 61.63 28.71
C GLU A 193 -39.32 62.34 28.22
N GLN A 194 -40.46 61.91 28.75
CA GLN A 194 -41.77 62.47 28.40
C GLN A 194 -41.99 63.80 29.12
N CYS A 195 -42.19 64.88 28.37
CA CYS A 195 -42.43 66.22 28.91
C CYS A 195 -43.86 66.71 28.61
N ASP A 196 -44.42 67.52 29.51
CA ASP A 196 -45.79 68.08 29.38
C ASP A 196 -45.91 69.22 28.35
N TYR A 197 -44.82 69.55 27.65
CA TYR A 197 -44.77 70.61 26.63
C TYR A 197 -43.97 70.16 25.41
N TYR A 198 -44.38 70.62 24.23
CA TYR A 198 -43.70 70.29 22.97
C TYR A 198 -42.32 70.95 22.90
N ASN A 199 -41.28 70.12 22.85
CA ASN A 199 -39.91 70.54 22.57
C ASN A 199 -39.48 70.07 21.18
N THR A 200 -38.72 70.92 20.48
CA THR A 200 -38.10 70.55 19.20
C THR A 200 -36.64 70.19 19.47
N ILE A 201 -36.24 68.99 19.05
CA ILE A 201 -34.84 68.55 19.14
C ILE A 201 -34.11 69.08 17.90
N CYS A 202 -33.00 69.78 18.13
CA CYS A 202 -32.19 70.30 17.03
C CYS A 202 -31.29 69.20 16.46
N SER A 203 -31.31 69.01 15.15
CA SER A 203 -30.50 67.98 14.46
C SER A 203 -28.99 68.26 14.44
N LEU A 204 -28.55 69.46 14.86
CA LEU A 204 -27.14 69.85 14.90
C LEU A 204 -26.49 69.62 16.27
N CYS A 205 -27.22 69.84 17.36
CA CYS A 205 -26.71 69.65 18.72
C CYS A 205 -27.32 68.46 19.47
N SER A 206 -28.34 67.82 18.89
CA SER A 206 -29.09 66.70 19.51
C SER A 206 -29.65 67.01 20.91
N ASP A 207 -29.94 68.29 21.17
CA ASP A 207 -30.51 68.78 22.43
C ASP A 207 -31.75 69.66 22.19
N THR A 208 -32.54 69.88 23.25
CA THR A 208 -33.83 70.61 23.20
C THR A 208 -33.62 72.11 22.98
N CYS A 209 -34.04 72.63 21.83
CA CYS A 209 -33.88 74.05 21.47
C CYS A 209 -35.23 74.77 21.55
N ARG A 210 -35.32 75.84 22.36
CA ARG A 210 -36.61 76.51 22.65
C ARG A 210 -37.00 77.65 21.70
N GLU A 211 -36.13 78.15 20.81
CA GLU A 211 -36.43 79.41 20.09
C GLU A 211 -35.92 79.52 18.63
N ASN A 212 -36.03 78.50 17.78
CA ASN A 212 -35.83 78.75 16.34
C ASN A 212 -36.72 77.90 15.42
N LYS A 213 -37.74 78.53 14.81
CA LYS A 213 -38.75 77.90 13.94
C LYS A 213 -38.32 77.72 12.48
N ALA A 214 -37.06 77.97 12.13
CA ALA A 214 -36.65 78.04 10.72
C ALA A 214 -36.10 76.72 10.14
N ASN A 215 -35.76 75.71 10.94
CA ASN A 215 -35.16 74.46 10.44
C ASN A 215 -35.79 73.23 11.09
N VAL A 216 -37.08 73.00 10.85
CA VAL A 216 -37.77 71.79 11.28
C VAL A 216 -37.78 70.79 10.12
N ASN A 217 -37.06 69.68 10.25
CA ASN A 217 -37.18 68.58 9.30
C ASN A 217 -38.51 67.84 9.57
N PRO A 218 -39.50 67.86 8.67
CA PRO A 218 -40.81 67.26 8.91
C PRO A 218 -40.74 65.75 9.17
N PHE A 219 -39.70 65.06 8.70
CA PHE A 219 -39.50 63.65 8.97
C PHE A 219 -39.23 63.35 10.46
N GLN A 220 -38.54 64.24 11.18
CA GLN A 220 -38.20 64.02 12.60
C GLN A 220 -39.42 64.18 13.51
N LEU A 221 -40.37 65.05 13.14
CA LEU A 221 -41.63 65.22 13.87
C LEU A 221 -42.53 63.99 13.75
N ILE A 222 -42.57 63.39 12.56
CA ILE A 222 -43.33 62.16 12.28
C ILE A 222 -42.63 60.94 12.93
N LEU A 223 -41.31 60.89 12.92
CA LEU A 223 -40.56 59.79 13.55
C LEU A 223 -40.72 59.81 15.07
N GLY A 224 -40.60 60.98 15.73
CA GLY A 224 -40.79 61.10 17.18
C GLY A 224 -42.20 60.73 17.65
N THR A 225 -43.23 61.08 16.88
CA THR A 225 -44.62 60.70 17.21
C THR A 225 -44.89 59.21 16.98
N ILE A 226 -44.35 58.61 15.93
CA ILE A 226 -44.50 57.16 15.67
C ILE A 226 -43.71 56.32 16.67
N LEU A 227 -42.49 56.71 17.05
CA LEU A 227 -41.67 55.95 18.01
C LEU A 227 -42.23 56.02 19.43
N ASN A 228 -42.86 57.14 19.82
CA ASN A 228 -43.58 57.23 21.09
C ASN A 228 -44.88 56.41 21.11
N ALA A 229 -45.58 56.31 19.97
CA ALA A 229 -46.78 55.47 19.86
C ALA A 229 -46.45 53.96 19.79
N PHE A 230 -45.25 53.59 19.35
CA PHE A 230 -44.85 52.19 19.15
C PHE A 230 -43.44 51.89 19.70
N PRO A 231 -43.32 51.54 21.00
CA PRO A 231 -42.03 51.35 21.68
C PRO A 231 -41.11 50.30 21.04
N ARG A 232 -41.70 49.28 20.39
CA ARG A 232 -40.95 48.22 19.71
C ARG A 232 -40.21 48.70 18.46
N LEU A 233 -40.73 49.73 17.77
CA LEU A 233 -40.05 50.34 16.62
C LEU A 233 -38.86 51.20 17.07
N ASN A 234 -38.94 51.83 18.25
CA ASN A 234 -37.83 52.56 18.86
C ASN A 234 -36.64 51.65 19.19
N ILE A 235 -36.94 50.50 19.80
CA ILE A 235 -35.93 49.48 20.09
C ILE A 235 -35.30 48.96 18.78
N ALA A 236 -36.09 48.68 17.75
CA ALA A 236 -35.58 48.20 16.46
C ALA A 236 -34.70 49.25 15.75
N TYR A 237 -35.08 50.53 15.78
CA TYR A 237 -34.28 51.62 15.22
C TYR A 237 -32.92 51.76 15.92
N ASN A 238 -32.90 51.69 17.26
CA ASN A 238 -31.67 51.75 18.04
C ASN A 238 -30.76 50.53 17.81
N ILE A 239 -31.35 49.33 17.64
CA ILE A 239 -30.59 48.13 17.28
C ILE A 239 -29.96 48.27 15.89
N ILE A 240 -30.70 48.75 14.89
CA ILE A 240 -30.19 48.91 13.52
C ILE A 240 -29.05 49.95 13.47
N ASN A 241 -29.19 51.09 14.15
CA ASN A 241 -28.12 52.09 14.23
C ASN A 241 -26.90 51.59 14.98
N SER A 242 -27.09 50.77 16.02
CA SER A 242 -25.99 50.07 16.68
C SER A 242 -25.24 49.17 15.69
N PHE A 243 -25.95 48.36 14.90
CA PHE A 243 -25.33 47.49 13.88
C PHE A 243 -24.62 48.24 12.75
N LEU A 244 -25.14 49.38 12.29
CA LEU A 244 -24.51 50.17 11.24
C LEU A 244 -23.18 50.81 11.71
N SER A 245 -23.04 51.10 13.01
CA SER A 245 -21.76 51.56 13.59
C SER A 245 -20.68 50.46 13.70
N PHE A 246 -21.03 49.20 13.47
CA PHE A 246 -20.08 48.07 13.42
C PHE A 246 -19.52 47.79 12.02
N ALA A 247 -20.03 48.46 10.98
CA ALA A 247 -19.69 48.17 9.58
C ALA A 247 -18.54 49.04 9.01
N GLU A 248 -17.81 49.81 9.83
CA GLU A 248 -16.54 50.41 9.40
C GLU A 248 -15.40 49.39 9.57
N PRO A 249 -14.76 48.94 8.47
CA PRO A 249 -13.59 48.09 8.58
C PRO A 249 -12.38 48.95 8.98
N ALA A 250 -11.82 48.69 10.16
CA ALA A 250 -10.52 49.24 10.53
C ALA A 250 -9.43 48.53 9.71
N LEU A 251 -8.67 49.33 8.94
CA LEU A 251 -7.34 48.99 8.42
C LEU A 251 -6.37 48.63 9.56
#